data_AF-A0A931RGX4-F1
#
_entry.id   AF-A0A931RGX4-F1
#
_cell.length_a   1.000
_cell.length_b   1.000
_cell.length_c   1.000
_cell.angle_alpha   90.00
_cell.angle_beta   90.00
_cell.angle_gamma   90.00
#
_symmetry.space_group_name_H-M   'P 1'
#
loop_
_entity.id
_entity.type
_entity.pdbx_description
1 polymer ?
#
loop_
_entity_poly.entity_id
_entity_poly.type
_entity_poly.pdbx_seq_one_letter_code
_entity_poly.pdbx_strand_id
1 'polypeptide(L)'
;MPVKRSVKASKAQSTAVVTKKQDTSFAKFKNNYLTKKYLSIFFLVVIILSGLYIFRNQIIVATVNGEPINRFTLINELEKLSGKRALETIVTKTLVMQDAKKKNVSVTEDEINSEIKKIEENLKAQGQTLEDVLKLQGATLDTVREQITLNLLMKKLLGKDIAVSDSEILDYVEKNKEIKPESMPEEEYKKQVKTQLEQQKFQEKAQTYIKKLQDSAQINYYLNL
;
A
#
# COMPACT_ATOMS: atom_id res chain seq x y z
N MET A 1 -84.45 -62.34 -7.42
CA MET A 1 -83.60 -63.53 -7.15
C MET A 1 -83.88 -64.55 -8.25
N PRO A 2 -82.90 -65.27 -8.82
CA PRO A 2 -81.73 -65.92 -8.21
C PRO A 2 -80.40 -65.47 -8.88
N VAL A 3 -79.17 -65.95 -8.65
CA VAL A 3 -78.37 -66.63 -7.60
C VAL A 3 -76.92 -66.56 -8.12
N LYS A 4 -75.95 -66.35 -7.19
CA LYS A 4 -74.52 -66.80 -7.15
C LYS A 4 -73.75 -66.97 -8.48
N ARG A 5 -72.46 -66.62 -8.59
CA ARG A 5 -71.33 -67.23 -7.85
C ARG A 5 -70.01 -66.66 -8.41
N SER A 6 -68.99 -66.65 -7.58
CA SER A 6 -67.57 -66.48 -7.89
C SER A 6 -67.02 -67.58 -8.83
N VAL A 7 -65.90 -67.30 -9.51
CA VAL A 7 -64.58 -67.99 -9.42
C VAL A 7 -63.73 -67.82 -10.70
N LYS A 8 -62.43 -67.58 -10.47
CA LYS A 8 -61.25 -67.50 -11.37
C LYS A 8 -61.05 -68.70 -12.33
N ALA A 9 -60.48 -68.40 -13.52
CA ALA A 9 -59.54 -69.22 -14.30
C ALA A 9 -58.78 -68.28 -15.27
N SER A 10 -57.49 -67.96 -15.11
CA SER A 10 -56.24 -68.68 -15.45
C SER A 10 -55.94 -68.89 -16.96
N LYS A 11 -54.92 -68.13 -17.42
CA LYS A 11 -53.87 -68.41 -18.43
C LYS A 11 -54.23 -68.72 -19.90
N ALA A 12 -53.66 -67.92 -20.81
CA ALA A 12 -52.85 -68.39 -21.95
C ALA A 12 -52.01 -67.23 -22.54
N GLN A 13 -50.76 -67.52 -22.89
CA GLN A 13 -49.75 -66.60 -23.43
C GLN A 13 -49.83 -66.46 -24.97
N SER A 14 -49.23 -65.38 -25.47
CA SER A 14 -48.54 -65.23 -26.76
C SER A 14 -49.39 -65.14 -28.05
N THR A 15 -49.30 -64.01 -28.76
CA THR A 15 -48.67 -63.91 -30.10
C THR A 15 -48.81 -62.50 -30.70
N ALA A 16 -47.84 -62.16 -31.57
CA ALA A 16 -47.78 -61.05 -32.53
C ALA A 16 -47.34 -59.66 -32.03
N VAL A 17 -46.02 -59.47 -32.03
CA VAL A 17 -45.32 -58.18 -32.17
C VAL A 17 -45.35 -57.76 -33.64
N VAL A 18 -46.01 -56.65 -33.98
CA VAL A 18 -45.78 -55.86 -35.22
C VAL A 18 -45.91 -54.36 -34.93
N THR A 19 -44.75 -53.73 -34.82
CA THR A 19 -44.31 -52.36 -35.12
C THR A 19 -45.35 -51.23 -35.36
N LYS A 20 -45.27 -50.15 -34.56
CA LYS A 20 -45.52 -48.77 -35.06
C LYS A 20 -44.69 -47.71 -34.29
N LYS A 21 -43.61 -47.28 -34.97
CA LYS A 21 -42.89 -45.99 -34.96
C LYS A 21 -43.00 -45.09 -33.71
N GLN A 22 -41.86 -44.92 -33.02
CA GLN A 22 -41.58 -43.78 -32.14
C GLN A 22 -41.48 -42.49 -32.97
N ASP A 23 -42.31 -41.49 -32.65
CA ASP A 23 -42.04 -40.09 -32.96
C ASP A 23 -41.78 -39.35 -31.64
N THR A 24 -40.53 -39.32 -31.19
CA THR A 24 -40.06 -38.35 -30.19
C THR A 24 -39.74 -37.04 -30.91
N SER A 25 -40.74 -36.17 -31.01
CA SER A 25 -40.54 -34.78 -31.43
C SER A 25 -39.72 -34.03 -30.37
N PHE A 26 -38.41 -33.91 -30.60
CA PHE A 26 -37.56 -32.96 -29.88
C PHE A 26 -38.09 -31.53 -30.12
N ALA A 27 -38.62 -30.90 -29.07
CA ALA A 27 -38.93 -29.48 -29.10
C ALA A 27 -37.61 -28.71 -29.36
N LYS A 28 -37.48 -28.19 -30.58
CA LYS A 28 -36.35 -27.34 -30.99
C LYS A 28 -36.31 -26.11 -30.09
N PHE A 29 -35.31 -26.03 -29.21
CA PHE A 29 -35.05 -24.84 -28.40
C PHE A 29 -34.62 -23.72 -29.34
N LYS A 30 -35.56 -22.84 -29.67
CA LYS A 30 -35.34 -21.70 -30.56
C LYS A 30 -34.30 -20.78 -29.89
N ASN A 31 -33.15 -20.60 -30.54
CA ASN A 31 -32.07 -19.76 -30.05
C ASN A 31 -32.52 -18.28 -30.09
N ASN A 32 -33.20 -17.84 -29.02
CA ASN A 32 -33.74 -16.49 -28.91
C ASN A 32 -32.61 -15.51 -28.59
N TYR A 33 -31.96 -15.00 -29.64
CA TYR A 33 -30.96 -13.94 -29.57
C TYR A 33 -31.48 -12.68 -28.85
N LEU A 34 -32.79 -12.44 -28.92
CA LEU A 34 -33.45 -11.32 -28.24
C LEU A 34 -33.43 -11.46 -26.71
N THR A 35 -33.75 -12.63 -26.15
CA THR A 35 -33.75 -12.83 -24.70
C THR A 35 -32.33 -12.86 -24.12
N LYS A 36 -31.34 -13.37 -24.87
CA LYS A 36 -29.92 -13.26 -24.51
C LYS A 36 -29.41 -11.82 -24.51
N LYS A 37 -29.84 -10.97 -25.47
CA LYS A 37 -29.50 -9.54 -25.51
C LYS A 37 -30.06 -8.77 -24.31
N TYR A 38 -31.33 -9.01 -23.94
CA TYR A 38 -31.93 -8.39 -22.75
C TYR A 38 -31.28 -8.88 -21.46
N LEU A 39 -30.87 -10.16 -21.40
CA LEU A 39 -30.14 -10.70 -20.26
C LEU A 39 -28.76 -10.02 -20.11
N SER A 40 -28.02 -9.83 -21.21
CA SER A 40 -26.76 -9.07 -21.20
C SER A 40 -26.95 -7.63 -20.76
N ILE A 41 -27.99 -6.94 -21.23
CA ILE A 41 -28.30 -5.57 -20.80
C ILE A 41 -28.64 -5.54 -19.31
N PHE A 42 -29.42 -6.50 -18.81
CA PHE A 42 -29.75 -6.61 -17.39
C PHE A 42 -28.50 -6.80 -16.52
N PHE A 43 -27.59 -7.71 -16.91
CA PHE A 43 -26.32 -7.88 -16.19
C PHE A 43 -25.45 -6.61 -16.24
N LEU A 44 -25.43 -5.89 -17.37
CA LEU A 44 -24.69 -4.63 -17.51
C LEU A 44 -25.27 -3.55 -16.59
N VAL A 45 -26.60 -3.44 -16.50
CA VAL A 45 -27.29 -2.53 -15.57
C VAL A 45 -27.04 -2.92 -14.12
N VAL A 46 -27.06 -4.21 -13.78
CA VAL A 46 -26.73 -4.69 -12.42
C VAL A 46 -25.28 -4.39 -12.08
N ILE A 47 -24.32 -4.58 -13.00
CA ILE A 47 -22.91 -4.22 -12.79
C ILE A 47 -22.75 -2.71 -12.60
N ILE A 48 -23.45 -1.88 -13.36
CA ILE A 48 -23.44 -0.42 -13.19
C ILE A 48 -24.04 -0.04 -11.83
N LEU A 49 -25.17 -0.62 -11.43
CA LEU A 49 -25.82 -0.34 -10.14
C LEU A 49 -24.98 -0.82 -8.96
N SER A 50 -24.37 -2.00 -9.05
CA SER A 50 -23.40 -2.51 -8.06
C SER A 50 -22.14 -1.64 -8.02
N GLY A 51 -21.64 -1.20 -9.16
CA GLY A 51 -20.54 -0.24 -9.26
C GLY A 51 -20.90 1.08 -8.56
N LEU A 52 -22.07 1.65 -8.86
CA LEU A 52 -22.57 2.85 -8.21
C LEU A 52 -22.77 2.68 -6.70
N TYR A 53 -23.21 1.49 -6.25
CA TYR A 53 -23.36 1.18 -4.83
C TYR A 53 -22.00 1.12 -4.10
N ILE A 54 -21.00 0.48 -4.71
CA ILE A 54 -19.63 0.39 -4.17
C ILE A 54 -18.93 1.77 -4.22
N PHE A 55 -19.24 2.60 -5.22
CA PHE A 55 -18.68 3.95 -5.36
C PHE A 55 -19.27 5.00 -4.41
N ARG A 56 -20.37 4.73 -3.69
CA ARG A 56 -20.98 5.73 -2.79
C ARG A 56 -20.02 6.22 -1.71
N ASN A 57 -19.21 5.32 -1.14
CA ASN A 57 -18.19 5.65 -0.13
C ASN A 57 -16.99 6.44 -0.69
N GLN A 58 -16.82 6.54 -2.01
CA GLN A 58 -15.76 7.34 -2.63
C GLN A 58 -16.18 8.81 -2.83
N ILE A 59 -17.46 9.14 -2.67
CA ILE A 59 -18.01 10.46 -2.97
C ILE A 59 -18.41 11.20 -1.70
N ILE A 60 -18.99 10.51 -0.71
CA ILE A 60 -19.43 11.12 0.55
C ILE A 60 -18.57 10.56 1.68
N VAL A 61 -17.92 11.46 2.44
CA VAL A 61 -17.03 11.09 3.56
C VAL A 61 -17.72 11.17 4.92
N ALA A 62 -18.70 12.05 5.06
CA ALA A 62 -19.45 12.25 6.30
C ALA A 62 -20.80 12.92 5.99
N THR A 63 -21.73 12.90 6.95
CA THR A 63 -22.95 13.70 6.94
C THR A 63 -23.06 14.48 8.25
N VAL A 64 -23.49 15.75 8.19
CA VAL A 64 -23.70 16.61 9.35
C VAL A 64 -25.15 17.11 9.30
N ASN A 65 -25.98 16.69 10.26
CA ASN A 65 -27.41 17.04 10.32
C ASN A 65 -28.19 16.74 9.01
N GLY A 66 -27.80 15.69 8.29
CA GLY A 66 -28.40 15.31 7.01
C GLY A 66 -27.74 15.96 5.78
N GLU A 67 -26.82 16.91 5.96
CA GLU A 67 -26.03 17.49 4.87
C GLU A 67 -24.77 16.66 4.59
N PRO A 68 -24.57 16.14 3.36
CA PRO A 68 -23.40 15.33 3.02
C PRO A 68 -22.15 16.19 2.78
N ILE A 69 -21.03 15.78 3.38
CA ILE A 69 -19.69 16.29 3.08
C ILE A 69 -19.10 15.46 1.95
N ASN A 70 -18.82 16.12 0.82
CA ASN A 70 -18.21 15.52 -0.35
C ASN A 70 -16.70 15.31 -0.13
N ARG A 71 -16.18 14.16 -0.58
CA ARG A 71 -14.74 13.86 -0.59
C ARG A 71 -13.93 14.90 -1.35
N PHE A 72 -14.47 15.44 -2.45
CA PHE A 72 -13.78 16.47 -3.24
C PHE A 72 -13.55 17.75 -2.41
N THR A 73 -14.55 18.16 -1.62
CA THR A 73 -14.42 19.32 -0.72
C THR A 73 -13.34 19.08 0.33
N LEU A 74 -13.31 17.89 0.93
CA LEU A 74 -12.28 17.51 1.90
C LEU A 74 -10.88 17.53 1.27
N ILE A 75 -10.72 16.92 0.09
CA ILE A 75 -9.41 16.88 -0.61
C ILE A 75 -8.94 18.28 -0.96
N ASN A 76 -9.80 19.12 -1.52
CA ASN A 76 -9.46 20.49 -1.86
C ASN A 76 -9.01 21.29 -0.62
N GLU A 77 -9.62 21.03 0.54
CA GLU A 77 -9.19 21.65 1.79
C GLU A 77 -7.83 21.12 2.27
N LEU A 78 -7.59 19.80 2.19
CA LEU A 78 -6.28 19.21 2.50
C LEU A 78 -5.18 19.70 1.54
N GLU A 79 -5.49 19.85 0.26
CA GLU A 79 -4.58 20.38 -0.75
C GLU A 79 -4.14 21.81 -0.42
N LYS A 80 -5.07 22.67 0.01
CA LYS A 80 -4.74 24.03 0.47
C LYS A 80 -3.87 24.04 1.73
N LEU A 81 -4.14 23.14 2.68
CA LEU A 81 -3.42 23.12 3.96
C LEU A 81 -1.99 22.57 3.83
N SER A 82 -1.82 21.49 3.08
CA SER A 82 -0.54 20.74 3.02
C SER A 82 -0.23 20.09 1.68
N GLY A 83 -1.09 20.24 0.66
CA GLY A 83 -0.92 19.60 -0.66
C GLY A 83 0.42 19.88 -1.30
N LYS A 84 0.86 21.15 -1.33
CA LYS A 84 2.16 21.52 -1.91
C LYS A 84 3.33 20.78 -1.23
N ARG A 85 3.38 20.78 0.11
CA ARG A 85 4.45 20.09 0.87
C ARG A 85 4.39 18.57 0.68
N ALA A 86 3.18 18.01 0.65
CA ALA A 86 2.99 16.59 0.38
C ALA A 86 3.50 16.21 -1.02
N LEU A 87 3.16 17.01 -2.04
CA LEU A 87 3.63 16.81 -3.40
C LEU A 87 5.16 16.93 -3.51
N GLU A 88 5.77 17.95 -2.91
CA GLU A 88 7.22 18.12 -2.87
C GLU A 88 7.93 16.93 -2.21
N THR A 89 7.35 16.38 -1.13
CA THR A 89 7.85 15.19 -0.45
C THR A 89 7.78 13.96 -1.36
N ILE A 90 6.65 13.76 -2.04
CA ILE A 90 6.45 12.64 -2.97
C ILE A 90 7.44 12.74 -4.13
N VAL A 91 7.57 13.92 -4.76
CA VAL A 91 8.53 14.19 -5.84
C VAL A 91 9.94 13.83 -5.37
N THR A 92 10.34 14.30 -4.19
CA THR A 92 11.65 14.00 -3.61
C THR A 92 11.87 12.50 -3.43
N LYS A 93 10.91 11.79 -2.82
CA LYS A 93 10.96 10.32 -2.67
C LYS A 93 11.13 9.63 -4.02
N THR A 94 10.34 10.02 -5.02
CA THR A 94 10.40 9.45 -6.36
C THR A 94 11.76 9.67 -7.02
N LEU A 95 12.31 10.88 -6.97
CA LEU A 95 13.61 11.21 -7.55
C LEU A 95 14.74 10.37 -6.93
N VAL A 96 14.74 10.23 -5.60
CA VAL A 96 15.73 9.43 -4.88
C VAL A 96 15.63 7.96 -5.28
N MET A 97 14.42 7.40 -5.34
CA MET A 97 14.21 6.01 -5.76
C MET A 97 14.64 5.77 -7.21
N GLN A 98 14.36 6.73 -8.11
CA GLN A 98 14.78 6.66 -9.51
C GLN A 98 16.30 6.68 -9.64
N ASP A 99 16.99 7.58 -8.93
CA ASP A 99 18.44 7.67 -8.99
C ASP A 99 19.13 6.46 -8.33
N ALA A 100 18.61 5.98 -7.19
CA ALA A 100 19.05 4.73 -6.58
C ALA A 100 18.99 3.57 -7.59
N LYS A 101 17.85 3.42 -8.27
CA LYS A 101 17.68 2.41 -9.32
C LYS A 101 18.68 2.60 -10.47
N LYS A 102 18.87 3.83 -10.95
CA LYS A 102 19.83 4.17 -12.01
C LYS A 102 21.27 3.80 -11.63
N LYS A 103 21.63 3.96 -10.36
CA LYS A 103 22.96 3.64 -9.81
C LYS A 103 23.08 2.21 -9.28
N ASN A 104 22.05 1.39 -9.45
CA ASN A 104 21.98 0.01 -8.93
C ASN A 104 22.22 -0.07 -7.41
N VAL A 105 21.75 0.94 -6.67
CA VAL A 105 21.77 0.96 -5.21
C VAL A 105 20.43 0.42 -4.70
N SER A 106 20.47 -0.64 -3.91
CA SER A 106 19.32 -1.26 -3.29
C SER A 106 19.52 -1.42 -1.78
N VAL A 107 18.42 -1.60 -1.06
CA VAL A 107 18.40 -1.93 0.36
C VAL A 107 17.78 -3.31 0.50
N THR A 108 18.36 -4.17 1.35
CA THR A 108 17.83 -5.50 1.61
C THR A 108 16.82 -5.47 2.76
N GLU A 109 15.95 -6.48 2.81
CA GLU A 109 15.01 -6.64 3.91
C GLU A 109 15.70 -6.76 5.27
N ASP A 110 16.88 -7.39 5.32
CA ASP A 110 17.67 -7.52 6.54
C ASP A 110 18.16 -6.17 7.07
N GLU A 111 18.56 -5.25 6.18
CA GLU A 111 18.95 -3.90 6.57
C GLU A 111 17.75 -3.13 7.12
N ILE A 112 16.58 -3.25 6.50
CA ILE A 112 15.34 -2.62 6.97
C ILE A 112 14.95 -3.18 8.34
N ASN A 113 14.95 -4.50 8.49
CA ASN A 113 14.59 -5.18 9.73
C ASN A 113 15.58 -4.86 10.87
N SER A 114 16.86 -4.68 10.55
CA SER A 114 17.87 -4.23 11.52
C SER A 114 17.56 -2.83 12.06
N GLU A 115 17.21 -1.88 11.19
CA GLU A 115 16.83 -0.53 11.63
C GLU A 115 15.51 -0.51 12.41
N ILE A 116 14.53 -1.32 12.01
CA ILE A 116 13.28 -1.49 12.79
C ILE A 116 13.59 -2.01 14.19
N LYS A 117 14.44 -3.03 14.30
CA LYS A 117 14.84 -3.59 15.59
C LYS A 117 15.50 -2.55 16.48
N LYS A 118 16.37 -1.69 15.94
CA LYS A 118 16.96 -0.57 16.69
C LYS A 118 15.88 0.39 17.19
N ILE A 119 14.88 0.71 16.37
CA ILE A 119 13.76 1.57 16.79
C ILE A 119 12.98 0.89 17.92
N GLU A 120 12.66 -0.39 17.79
CA GLU A 120 11.97 -1.16 18.82
C GLU A 120 12.75 -1.21 20.13
N GLU A 121 14.07 -1.41 20.09
CA GLU A 121 14.93 -1.42 21.28
C GLU A 121 14.94 -0.06 21.97
N ASN A 122 15.05 1.04 21.21
CA ASN A 122 14.97 2.40 21.75
C ASN A 122 13.61 2.71 22.38
N LEU A 123 12.51 2.27 21.76
CA LEU A 123 11.16 2.44 22.32
C LEU A 123 10.96 1.60 23.58
N LYS A 124 11.44 0.36 23.60
CA LYS A 124 11.39 -0.51 24.79
C LYS A 124 12.15 0.10 25.96
N ALA A 125 13.30 0.72 25.71
CA ALA A 125 14.06 1.44 26.74
C ALA A 125 13.27 2.62 27.34
N GLN A 126 12.31 3.17 26.59
CA GLN A 126 11.39 4.23 27.03
C GLN A 126 10.06 3.69 27.58
N GLY A 127 9.91 2.37 27.72
CA GLY A 127 8.69 1.73 28.20
C GLY A 127 7.54 1.72 27.17
N GLN A 128 7.84 1.88 25.89
CA GLN A 128 6.87 1.88 24.80
C GLN A 128 7.07 0.70 23.85
N THR A 129 6.04 0.36 23.08
CA THR A 129 6.14 -0.57 21.95
C THR A 129 5.97 0.17 20.63
N LEU A 130 6.60 -0.33 19.56
CA LEU A 130 6.43 0.23 18.22
C LEU A 130 4.95 0.26 17.80
N GLU A 131 4.22 -0.81 18.08
CA GLU A 131 2.79 -0.93 17.76
C GLU A 131 1.95 0.17 18.43
N ASP A 132 2.22 0.48 19.70
CA ASP A 132 1.50 1.53 20.42
C ASP A 132 1.80 2.92 19.84
N VAL A 133 3.08 3.19 19.54
CA VAL A 133 3.49 4.46 18.92
C VAL A 133 2.84 4.63 17.54
N LEU A 134 2.82 3.57 16.72
CA LEU A 134 2.18 3.60 15.41
C LEU A 134 0.68 3.89 15.50
N LYS A 135 -0.03 3.23 16.44
CA LYS A 135 -1.45 3.47 16.68
C LYS A 135 -1.72 4.91 17.10
N LEU A 136 -0.92 5.45 18.02
CA LEU A 136 -1.05 6.83 18.48
C LEU A 136 -0.83 7.85 17.36
N GLN A 137 0.08 7.56 16.43
CA GLN A 137 0.40 8.42 15.29
C GLN A 137 -0.53 8.21 14.08
N GLY A 138 -1.42 7.21 14.13
CA GLY A 138 -2.21 6.80 12.95
C GLY A 138 -1.34 6.30 11.79
N ALA A 139 -0.15 5.78 12.09
CA ALA A 139 0.82 5.29 11.14
C ALA A 139 0.77 3.76 11.03
N THR A 140 1.34 3.23 9.94
CA THR A 140 1.48 1.78 9.74
C THR A 140 2.96 1.40 9.74
N LEU A 141 3.23 0.11 10.00
CA LEU A 141 4.58 -0.43 9.88
C LEU A 141 5.14 -0.21 8.46
N ASP A 142 4.30 -0.31 7.44
CA ASP A 142 4.69 -0.07 6.04
C ASP A 142 5.23 1.35 5.84
N THR A 143 4.58 2.37 6.39
CA THR A 143 5.07 3.76 6.31
C THR A 143 6.45 3.90 6.96
N VAL A 144 6.69 3.22 8.08
CA VAL A 144 8.01 3.19 8.72
C VAL A 144 9.03 2.47 7.86
N ARG A 145 8.68 1.31 7.28
CA ARG A 145 9.55 0.56 6.36
C ARG A 145 9.96 1.41 5.16
N GLU A 146 9.01 2.14 4.56
CA GLU A 146 9.29 3.04 3.45
C GLU A 146 10.26 4.16 3.84
N GLN A 147 10.07 4.76 5.02
CA GLN A 147 10.91 5.85 5.50
C GLN A 147 12.33 5.37 5.83
N ILE A 148 12.46 4.19 6.43
CA ILE A 148 13.75 3.52 6.66
C ILE A 148 14.43 3.22 5.32
N THR A 149 13.68 2.66 4.36
CA THR A 149 14.21 2.34 3.03
C THR A 149 14.76 3.60 2.35
N LEU A 150 14.01 4.70 2.39
CA LEU A 150 14.44 5.96 1.82
C LEU A 150 15.69 6.52 2.51
N ASN A 151 15.75 6.44 3.85
CA ASN A 151 16.92 6.86 4.62
C ASN A 151 18.17 6.04 4.28
N LEU A 152 18.03 4.71 4.23
CA LEU A 152 19.12 3.79 3.89
C LEU A 152 19.60 3.99 2.46
N LEU A 153 18.68 4.16 1.49
CA LEU A 153 19.03 4.50 0.11
C LEU A 153 19.82 5.80 0.05
N MET A 154 19.36 6.85 0.73
CA MET A 154 20.07 8.12 0.75
C MET A 154 21.47 7.98 1.35
N LYS A 155 21.61 7.26 2.48
CA LYS A 155 22.92 7.00 3.10
C LYS A 155 23.87 6.28 2.13
N LYS A 156 23.39 5.25 1.43
CA LYS A 156 24.18 4.52 0.43
C LYS A 156 24.55 5.37 -0.78
N LEU A 157 23.63 6.21 -1.25
CA LEU A 157 23.84 7.11 -2.39
C LEU A 157 24.89 8.18 -2.08
N LEU A 158 24.87 8.73 -0.86
CA LEU A 158 25.85 9.72 -0.41
C LEU A 158 27.19 9.07 -0.04
N GLY A 159 27.17 7.84 0.49
CA GLY A 159 28.34 6.99 0.68
C GLY A 159 29.54 7.71 1.31
N LYS A 160 30.54 8.03 0.49
CA LYS A 160 31.79 8.69 0.93
C LYS A 160 31.60 10.16 1.33
N ASP A 161 30.59 10.84 0.80
CA ASP A 161 30.37 12.28 1.06
C ASP A 161 29.97 12.57 2.51
N ILE A 162 29.49 11.55 3.22
CA ILE A 162 29.09 11.63 4.63
C ILE A 162 30.11 10.99 5.57
N ALA A 163 31.22 10.46 5.05
CA ALA A 163 32.27 9.88 5.88
C ALA A 163 32.96 10.97 6.71
N VAL A 164 33.19 10.68 7.99
CA VAL A 164 33.89 11.57 8.91
C VAL A 164 35.30 11.04 9.14
N SER A 165 36.28 11.92 8.98
CA SER A 165 37.69 11.63 9.21
C SER A 165 38.08 11.80 10.68
N ASP A 166 39.17 11.14 11.09
CA ASP A 166 39.68 11.25 12.47
C ASP A 166 40.09 12.69 12.81
N SER A 167 40.62 13.44 11.84
CA SER A 167 40.96 14.86 12.02
C SER A 167 39.73 15.69 12.39
N GLU A 168 38.59 15.45 11.75
CA GLU A 168 37.35 16.18 12.04
C GLU A 168 36.82 15.86 13.44
N ILE A 169 36.99 14.61 13.91
CA ILE A 169 36.64 14.21 15.27
C ILE A 169 37.55 14.91 16.27
N LEU A 170 38.87 14.91 16.04
CA LEU A 170 39.83 15.57 16.91
C LEU A 170 39.59 17.08 16.99
N ASP A 171 39.39 17.74 15.84
CA ASP A 171 39.09 19.16 15.77
C ASP A 171 37.80 19.50 16.53
N TYR A 172 36.76 18.66 16.42
CA TYR A 172 35.51 18.86 17.14
C TYR A 172 35.70 18.70 18.64
N VAL A 173 36.36 17.61 19.08
CA VAL A 173 36.65 17.37 20.49
C VAL A 173 37.48 18.51 21.07
N GLU A 174 38.45 19.03 20.30
CA GLU A 174 39.30 20.12 20.73
C GLU A 174 38.55 21.46 20.87
N LYS A 175 37.69 21.79 19.91
CA LYS A 175 36.87 23.01 19.96
C LYS A 175 35.78 22.96 21.03
N ASN A 176 35.40 21.76 21.48
CA ASN A 176 34.27 21.54 22.40
C ASN A 176 34.70 20.84 23.70
N LYS A 177 35.96 21.00 24.14
CA LYS A 177 36.52 20.31 25.33
C LYS A 177 35.66 20.48 26.60
N GLU A 178 35.01 21.63 26.75
CA GLU A 178 34.16 21.96 27.91
C GLU A 178 32.80 21.21 27.91
N ILE A 179 32.41 20.61 26.78
CA ILE A 179 31.12 19.94 26.61
C ILE A 179 31.22 18.43 26.89
N LYS A 180 32.45 17.89 27.01
CA LYS A 180 32.64 16.46 27.31
C LYS A 180 32.14 16.15 28.73
N PRO A 181 31.21 15.19 28.92
CA PRO A 181 30.84 14.72 30.26
C PRO A 181 32.03 14.04 30.95
N GLU A 182 32.35 14.46 32.17
CA GLU A 182 33.49 13.90 32.94
C GLU A 182 33.38 12.38 33.17
N SER A 183 32.16 11.86 33.25
CA SER A 183 31.87 10.44 33.46
C SER A 183 32.00 9.56 32.21
N MET A 184 32.17 10.16 31.01
CA MET A 184 32.19 9.42 29.75
C MET A 184 33.63 9.09 29.32
N PRO A 185 33.94 7.81 29.03
CA PRO A 185 35.21 7.40 28.45
C PRO A 185 35.50 8.14 27.14
N GLU A 186 36.77 8.49 26.90
CA GLU A 186 37.17 9.27 25.71
C GLU A 186 36.80 8.57 24.39
N GLU A 187 36.96 7.24 24.33
CA GLU A 187 36.61 6.45 23.15
C GLU A 187 35.10 6.43 22.87
N GLU A 188 34.28 6.44 23.92
CA GLU A 188 32.81 6.52 23.77
C GLU A 188 32.38 7.91 23.32
N TYR A 189 33.00 8.95 23.89
CA TYR A 189 32.77 10.33 23.48
C TYR A 189 33.14 10.55 21.99
N LYS A 190 34.30 10.04 21.54
CA LYS A 190 34.70 10.11 20.12
C LYS A 190 33.71 9.41 19.19
N LYS A 191 33.15 8.25 19.59
CA LYS A 191 32.10 7.56 18.82
C LYS A 191 30.81 8.38 18.72
N GLN A 192 30.40 9.02 19.81
CA GLN A 192 29.24 9.91 19.82
C GLN A 192 29.47 11.12 18.91
N VAL A 193 30.64 11.77 19.03
CA VAL A 193 31.05 12.88 18.16
C VAL A 193 31.06 12.46 16.70
N LYS A 194 31.63 11.29 16.37
CA LYS A 194 31.61 10.75 15.01
C LYS A 194 30.18 10.60 14.48
N THR A 195 29.30 9.96 15.25
CA THR A 195 27.89 9.75 14.87
C THR A 195 27.17 11.09 14.65
N GLN A 196 27.43 12.07 15.51
CA GLN A 196 26.88 13.42 15.40
C GLN A 196 27.37 14.12 14.12
N LEU A 197 28.67 14.08 13.84
CA LEU A 197 29.26 14.68 12.65
C LEU A 197 28.77 13.99 11.36
N GLU A 198 28.62 12.65 11.37
CA GLU A 198 28.06 11.90 10.26
C GLU A 198 26.60 12.32 10.01
N GLN A 199 25.81 12.48 11.08
CA GLN A 199 24.43 12.93 10.98
C GLN A 199 24.31 14.37 10.46
N GLN A 200 25.21 15.28 10.86
CA GLN A 200 25.28 16.65 10.36
C GLN A 200 25.65 16.68 8.87
N LYS A 201 26.72 15.98 8.48
CA LYS A 201 27.11 15.85 7.07
C LYS A 201 26.00 15.24 6.24
N PHE A 202 25.34 14.19 6.75
CA PHE A 202 24.21 13.59 6.06
C PHE A 202 23.10 14.60 5.78
N GLN A 203 22.71 15.42 6.76
CA GLN A 203 21.67 16.44 6.56
C GLN A 203 22.08 17.46 5.48
N GLU A 204 23.30 17.97 5.53
CA GLU A 204 23.82 18.94 4.54
C GLU A 204 23.91 18.34 3.13
N LYS A 205 24.53 17.16 3.03
CA LYS A 205 24.75 16.49 1.74
C LYS A 205 23.44 15.97 1.16
N ALA A 206 22.51 15.47 1.96
CA ALA A 206 21.19 15.05 1.48
C ALA A 206 20.41 16.22 0.88
N GLN A 207 20.39 17.39 1.54
CA GLN A 207 19.72 18.58 0.99
C GLN A 207 20.33 19.00 -0.34
N THR A 208 21.67 19.07 -0.41
CA THR A 208 22.40 19.42 -1.64
C THR A 208 22.12 18.41 -2.76
N TYR A 209 22.07 17.13 -2.41
CA TYR A 209 21.83 16.04 -3.32
C TYR A 209 20.41 16.07 -3.91
N ILE A 210 19.40 16.24 -3.05
CA ILE A 210 18.00 16.37 -3.46
C ILE A 210 17.84 17.55 -4.42
N LYS A 211 18.44 18.70 -4.11
CA LYS A 211 18.41 19.88 -4.99
C LYS A 211 19.01 19.55 -6.37
N LYS A 212 20.16 18.88 -6.40
CA LYS A 212 20.77 18.42 -7.66
C LYS A 212 19.84 17.51 -8.47
N LEU A 213 19.16 16.57 -7.81
CA LEU A 213 18.20 15.69 -8.47
C LEU A 213 17.03 16.50 -9.05
N GLN A 214 16.47 17.43 -8.28
CA GLN A 214 15.38 18.31 -8.72
C GLN A 214 15.79 19.17 -9.92
N ASP A 215 16.95 19.83 -9.85
CA ASP A 215 17.47 20.69 -10.93
C ASP A 215 17.74 19.91 -12.23
N SER A 216 18.11 18.62 -12.11
CA SER A 216 18.39 17.75 -13.26
C SER A 216 17.17 17.02 -13.82
N ALA A 217 16.05 17.03 -13.10
CA ALA A 217 14.86 16.27 -13.46
C ALA A 217 13.87 17.10 -14.26
N GLN A 218 13.23 16.48 -15.24
CA GLN A 218 12.07 17.07 -15.91
C GLN A 218 10.81 16.79 -15.08
N ILE A 219 10.33 17.80 -14.35
CA ILE A 219 9.15 17.68 -13.49
C ILE A 219 8.00 18.48 -14.12
N ASN A 220 6.94 17.79 -14.53
CA ASN A 220 5.74 18.42 -15.07
C ASN A 220 4.64 18.41 -14.01
N TYR A 221 4.18 19.60 -13.60
CA TYR A 221 3.09 19.77 -12.64
C TYR A 221 1.78 19.99 -13.39
N TYR A 222 0.79 19.11 -13.17
CA TYR A 222 -0.54 19.20 -13.78
C TYR A 222 -1.60 19.76 -12.84
N LEU A 223 -1.25 19.90 -11.55
CA LEU A 223 -2.09 20.49 -10.52
C LEU A 223 -1.38 21.72 -9.98
N ASN A 224 -2.10 22.84 -9.90
CA ASN A 224 -1.60 24.06 -9.30
C ASN A 224 -2.07 24.10 -7.84
N LEU A 225 -1.13 23.87 -6.92
CA LEU A 225 -1.34 23.78 -5.47
C LEU A 225 -0.82 25.01 -4.73
#